data_AF-K9W9M9-F1
#
_entry.id   AF-K9W9M9-F1
#
_cell.length_a   1.000
_cell.length_b   1.000
_cell.length_c   1.000
_cell.angle_alpha   90.00
_cell.angle_beta   90.00
_cell.angle_gamma   90.00
#
_symmetry.space_group_name_H-M   'P 1'
#
loop_
_entity.id
_entity.type
_entity.pdbx_description
1 polymer ?
#
loop_
_entity_poly.entity_id
_entity_poly.type
_entity_poly.pdbx_seq_one_letter_code
_entity_poly.pdbx_strand_id
1 'polypeptide(L)' 'MIYRQWNLFTRQEGNYIAVDFTDPDGKLYSEPFCFYSLDEALYYGKLCIDRFIRTRMLQPKET' A
#
# COMPACT_ATOMS: atom_id res chain seq x y z
N MET A 1 -8.92 4.03 -13.68
CA MET A 1 -8.57 4.92 -12.57
C MET A 1 -7.07 5.00 -12.51
N ILE A 2 -6.49 6.20 -12.51
CA ILE A 2 -5.04 6.36 -12.57
C ILE A 2 -4.53 6.60 -11.15
N TYR A 3 -3.80 5.63 -10.60
CA TYR A 3 -3.25 5.56 -9.23
C TYR A 3 -2.18 6.63 -8.89
N ARG A 4 -2.20 7.77 -9.57
CA ARG A 4 -1.04 8.41 -10.22
C ARG A 4 0.12 8.88 -9.33
N GLN A 5 0.11 8.66 -8.02
CA GLN A 5 1.19 9.05 -7.12
C GLN A 5 1.44 8.08 -5.93
N TRP A 6 0.70 6.95 -5.83
CA TRP A 6 1.06 5.92 -4.84
C TRP A 6 2.13 4.99 -5.42
N ASN A 7 3.19 4.73 -4.65
CA ASN A 7 4.21 3.77 -5.02
C ASN A 7 4.11 2.55 -4.11
N LEU A 8 4.13 1.36 -4.70
CA LEU A 8 4.15 0.09 -3.99
C LEU A 8 5.53 -0.53 -4.13
N PHE A 9 6.11 -0.94 -3.01
CA PHE A 9 7.42 -1.55 -2.92
C PHE A 9 7.33 -2.88 -2.18
N THR A 10 8.26 -3.75 -2.47
CA THR A 10 8.42 -5.05 -1.78
C THR A 10 9.76 -5.07 -1.09
N ARG A 11 9.79 -5.58 0.14
CA ARG A 11 10.99 -5.74 0.94
C ARG A 11 11.16 -7.21 1.31
N GLN A 12 12.36 -7.74 1.12
CA GLN A 12 12.69 -9.11 1.50
C GLN A 12 12.95 -9.18 3.01
N GLU A 13 12.21 -10.04 3.70
CA GLU A 13 12.31 -10.29 5.14
C GLU A 13 12.62 -11.78 5.36
N GLY A 14 13.91 -12.12 5.34
CA GLY A 14 14.36 -13.51 5.36
C GLY A 14 13.84 -14.28 4.14
N ASN A 15 13.05 -15.33 4.36
CA ASN A 15 12.41 -16.12 3.30
C ASN A 15 11.04 -15.58 2.87
N TYR A 16 10.62 -14.44 3.42
CA TYR A 16 9.31 -13.86 3.17
C TYR A 16 9.42 -12.49 2.50
N ILE A 17 8.29 -11.99 2.01
CA ILE A 17 8.17 -10.71 1.30
C ILE A 17 7.17 -9.84 2.05
N ALA A 18 7.62 -8.69 2.53
CA ALA A 18 6.76 -7.64 3.06
C ALA A 18 6.46 -6.59 1.97
N VAL A 19 5.42 -5.80 2.18
CA VAL A 19 5.10 -4.66 1.32
C VAL A 19 5.12 -3.36 2.09
N ASP A 20 5.66 -2.35 1.43
CA ASP A 20 5.64 -0.98 1.87
C ASP A 20 5.04 -0.13 0.75
N PHE A 21 4.35 0.96 1.07
CA PHE A 21 3.83 1.87 0.05
C PHE A 21 3.93 3.32 0.50
N THR A 22 4.20 4.21 -0.45
CA THR A 22 4.19 5.65 -0.21
C THR A 22 2.95 6.27 -0.78
N ASP A 23 2.33 7.18 -0.02
CA ASP A 23 1.26 8.03 -0.55
C ASP A 23 1.82 9.18 -1.42
N PRO A 24 0.94 9.99 -2.04
CA PRO A 24 1.34 11.11 -2.88
C PRO A 24 2.14 12.21 -2.17
N ASP A 25 1.99 12.30 -0.84
CA ASP A 25 2.70 13.27 0.00
C ASP A 25 4.08 12.74 0.42
N GLY A 26 4.45 11.54 -0.05
CA GLY A 26 5.72 10.87 0.26
C GLY A 26 5.71 10.15 1.61
N LYS A 27 4.56 10.04 2.28
CA LYS A 27 4.46 9.33 3.55
C LYS A 27 4.55 7.82 3.32
N LEU A 28 5.52 7.19 3.97
CA LEU A 28 5.72 5.75 3.95
C LEU A 28 4.76 5.04 4.90
N TYR A 29 4.21 3.93 4.42
CA TYR A 29 3.40 2.98 5.17
C TYR A 29 4.03 1.60 5.01
N SER A 30 4.30 0.95 6.14
CA SER A 30 4.86 -0.39 6.19
C SER A 30 3.84 -1.35 6.75
N GLU A 31 3.58 -2.44 6.01
CA GLU A 31 2.70 -3.49 6.48
C GLU A 31 3.52 -4.53 7.27
N PRO A 32 3.04 -4.99 8.44
CA PRO A 32 3.74 -5.98 9.25
C PRO A 32 3.59 -7.40 8.67
N PHE A 33 2.67 -7.61 7.71
CA PHE A 33 2.39 -8.90 7.13
C PHE A 33 3.44 -9.27 6.08
N CYS A 34 3.88 -10.53 6.14
CA CYS A 34 4.84 -11.09 5.22
C CYS A 34 4.21 -12.25 4.44
N PHE A 35 4.58 -12.40 3.17
CA PHE A 35 4.01 -13.36 2.22
C PHE A 35 5.10 -14.26 1.65
N TYR A 36 4.72 -15.45 1.20
CA TYR A 36 5.66 -16.41 0.59
C TYR A 36 5.89 -16.14 -0.89
N SER A 37 4.96 -15.44 -1.56
CA SER A 37 5.05 -15.14 -2.98
C SER A 37 4.96 -13.64 -3.25
N LEU A 38 5.65 -13.22 -4.31
CA LEU A 38 5.63 -11.82 -4.76
C LEU A 38 4.22 -11.40 -5.19
N ASP A 39 3.48 -12.29 -5.85
CA ASP A 39 2.14 -12.00 -6.34
C ASP A 39 1.14 -11.76 -5.20
N GLU A 40 1.18 -12.57 -4.14
CA GLU A 40 0.35 -12.35 -2.94
C GLU A 40 0.68 -11.04 -2.24
N ALA A 41 1.98 -10.76 -2.08
CA ALA A 41 2.46 -9.51 -1.48
C ALA A 41 1.94 -8.30 -2.26
N LEU A 42 2.13 -8.28 -3.58
CA LEU A 42 1.69 -7.19 -4.45
C LEU A 42 0.16 -7.06 -4.49
N TYR A 43 -0.56 -8.17 -4.50
CA TYR A 43 -2.02 -8.16 -4.44
C TYR A 43 -2.51 -7.53 -3.14
N TYR A 44 -1.95 -7.93 -2.01
CA TYR A 44 -2.27 -7.35 -0.70
C TYR A 44 -1.95 -5.85 -0.64
N GLY A 45 -0.77 -5.44 -1.11
CA GLY A 45 -0.38 -4.02 -1.14
C GLY A 45 -1.35 -3.15 -1.95
N LYS A 46 -1.84 -3.65 -3.10
CA LYS A 46 -2.88 -2.96 -3.88
C LYS A 46 -4.19 -2.81 -3.12
N LEU A 47 -4.63 -3.84 -2.38
CA LEU A 47 -5.83 -3.77 -1.54
C LEU A 47 -5.69 -2.73 -0.44
N CYS A 48 -4.52 -2.63 0.19
CA CYS A 48 -4.24 -1.60 1.19
C CYS A 48 -4.34 -0.19 0.60
N ILE A 49 -3.68 0.06 -0.52
CA ILE A 49 -3.74 1.35 -1.24
C ILE A 49 -5.18 1.70 -1.61
N ASP A 50 -5.93 0.76 -2.19
CA ASP A 50 -7.34 0.95 -2.54
C ASP A 50 -8.19 1.34 -1.31
N ARG A 51 -7.97 0.67 -0.18
CA ARG A 51 -8.65 0.98 1.09
C ARG A 51 -8.30 2.37 1.58
N PHE A 52 -7.03 2.78 1.54
CA PHE A 52 -6.59 4.11 1.95
C PHE A 52 -7.22 5.20 1.08
N ILE A 53 -7.20 5.02 -0.25
CA ILE A 53 -7.82 5.97 -1.19
C ILE A 53 -9.31 6.12 -0.90
N ARG A 54 -10.04 5.01 -0.76
CA ARG A 54 -11.48 5.03 -0.45
C ARG A 54 -11.76 5.74 0.87
N THR A 55 -10.97 5.45 1.90
CA THR A 55 -11.14 6.07 3.22
C THR A 55 -10.92 7.58 3.15
N ARG A 56 -9.88 8.05 2.45
CA ARG A 56 -9.62 9.48 2.26
C ARG A 56 -10.69 10.18 1.41
N MET A 57 -11.23 9.52 0.40
CA MET A 57 -12.32 10.08 -0.42
C MET A 57 -13.64 10.18 0.33
N LEU A 58 -13.86 9.32 1.33
CA LEU A 58 -15.07 9.32 2.17
C LEU A 58 -14.99 10.29 3.35
N GLN A 59 -13.83 10.86 3.65
CA GLN A 59 -13.74 11.92 4.66
C GLN A 59 -14.30 13.23 4.06
N PRO A 60 -15.40 13.78 4.61
CA PRO A 60 -15.87 15.10 4.21
C PRO A 60 -14.75 16.10 4.48
N LYS A 61 -14.48 16.99 3.52
CA LYS A 61 -13.70 18.19 3.82
C LYS A 61 -14.47 18.96 4.88
N GLU A 62 -14.00 18.94 6.13
CA GLU A 62 -14.45 19.90 7.13
C GLU A 62 -14.19 21.29 6.52
N THR A 63 -15.27 22.04 6.33
CA THR A 63 -15.34 23.35 5.67
C THR A 63 -15.30 24.44 6.73
#